data_AF-A0A660TT47-F1
#
_entry.id   AF-A0A660TT47-F1
#
_cell.length_a   1.000
_cell.length_b   1.000
_cell.length_c   1.000
_cell.angle_alpha   90.00
_cell.angle_beta   90.00
_cell.angle_gamma   90.00
#
_symmetry.space_group_name_H-M   'P 1'
#
loop_
_entity.id
_entity.type
_entity.pdbx_description
1 polymer ?
#
loop_
_entity_poly.entity_id
_entity_poly.type
_entity_poly.pdbx_seq_one_letter_code
_entity_poly.pdbx_strand_id
1 'polypeptide(L)'
;QALGYGFMEKLEVDERGRFRQITMSDYMVPTSLDLPRTGSATVDNPYLYGPFGAKGMGEMVHDAGHAAYAAAVEQAIGRPCPVIPLVPEILMDIMEEAR
;
A
#
# COMPACT_ATOMS: atom_id res chain seq x y z
N GLN A 1 -3.38 -6.58 -0.91
CA GLN A 1 -1.97 -6.49 -0.52
C GLN A 1 -1.44 -5.07 -0.65
N ALA A 2 -1.33 -4.48 -1.85
CA ALA A 2 -0.76 -3.13 -2.02
C ALA A 2 -1.43 -2.07 -1.12
N LEU A 3 -2.77 -2.08 -1.07
CA LEU A 3 -3.54 -1.20 -0.18
C LEU A 3 -3.24 -1.46 1.30
N GLY A 4 -3.22 -2.71 1.75
CA GLY A 4 -2.85 -3.06 3.12
C GLY A 4 -1.46 -2.57 3.49
N TYR A 5 -0.47 -2.80 2.63
CA TYR A 5 0.89 -2.27 2.79
C TYR A 5 0.93 -0.73 2.84
N GLY A 6 0.04 -0.06 2.09
CA GLY A 6 -0.06 1.39 2.05
C GLY A 6 -0.67 2.04 3.28
N PHE A 7 -1.57 1.37 4.04
CA PHE A 7 -2.30 2.04 5.13
C PHE A 7 -2.69 1.20 6.37
N MET A 8 -2.50 -0.12 6.37
CA MET A 8 -2.93 -0.98 7.49
C MET A 8 -1.79 -1.80 8.10
N GLU A 9 -0.96 -2.40 7.25
CA GLU A 9 -0.01 -3.46 7.61
C GLU A 9 1.24 -2.88 8.28
N LYS A 10 1.08 -2.41 9.52
CA LYS A 10 2.14 -1.83 10.34
C LYS A 10 2.89 -2.93 11.11
N LEU A 11 4.19 -3.07 10.83
CA LEU A 11 5.09 -3.97 11.55
C LEU A 11 6.29 -3.19 12.08
N GLU A 12 6.42 -3.15 13.40
CA GLU A 12 7.48 -2.44 14.09
C GLU A 12 8.36 -3.39 14.89
N VAL A 13 9.60 -2.96 15.13
CA VAL A 13 10.57 -3.67 15.97
C VAL A 13 10.88 -2.82 17.19
N ASP A 14 10.85 -3.41 18.38
CA ASP A 14 11.19 -2.73 19.63
C ASP A 14 12.72 -2.56 19.81
N GLU A 15 13.12 -1.82 20.85
CA GLU A 15 14.54 -1.57 21.18
C GLU A 15 15.35 -2.85 21.47
N ARG A 16 14.67 -3.97 21.72
CA ARG A 16 15.27 -5.29 21.98
C ARG A 16 15.26 -6.18 20.74
N GLY A 17 14.88 -5.66 19.58
CA GLY A 17 14.87 -6.39 18.32
C GLY A 17 13.67 -7.32 18.13
N ARG A 18 12.56 -7.11 18.86
CA ARG A 18 11.37 -7.97 18.79
C ARG A 18 10.25 -7.31 18.01
N PHE A 19 9.51 -8.09 17.24
CA PHE A 19 8.29 -7.59 16.61
C PHE A 19 7.27 -7.16 17.66
N ARG A 20 6.68 -5.98 17.43
CA ARG A 20 5.61 -5.46 18.29
C ARG A 20 4.26 -6.07 17.96
N GLN A 21 3.99 -6.29 16.66
CA GLN A 21 2.80 -6.96 16.16
C GLN A 21 3.11 -8.44 15.91
N ILE A 22 2.48 -9.32 16.69
CA ILE A 22 2.74 -10.78 16.65
C ILE A 22 1.47 -11.61 16.52
N THR A 23 0.32 -10.98 16.31
CA THR A 23 -0.99 -11.62 16.15
C THR A 23 -1.75 -11.01 14.97
N MET A 24 -2.84 -11.65 14.54
CA MET A 24 -3.71 -11.08 13.51
C MET A 24 -4.56 -9.91 14.03
N SER A 25 -4.60 -9.70 15.35
CA SER A 25 -5.33 -8.59 15.95
C SER A 25 -4.51 -7.29 15.97
N ASP A 26 -3.18 -7.39 15.95
CA ASP A 26 -2.26 -6.25 15.98
C ASP A 26 -1.52 -6.02 14.66
N TYR A 27 -1.31 -7.05 13.84
CA TYR A 27 -0.94 -6.93 12.41
C TYR A 27 -2.20 -7.02 11.55
N MET A 28 -2.81 -5.87 11.28
CA MET A 28 -4.07 -5.80 10.55
C MET A 28 -3.86 -5.96 9.04
N VAL A 29 -4.53 -6.96 8.45
CA VAL A 29 -4.67 -7.10 6.99
C VAL A 29 -6.05 -6.64 6.54
N PRO A 30 -6.20 -6.07 5.33
CA PRO A 30 -7.50 -5.62 4.83
C PRO A 30 -8.54 -6.73 4.77
N THR A 31 -9.76 -6.41 5.17
CA THR A 31 -10.95 -7.24 5.04
C THR A 31 -11.75 -6.88 3.77
N SER A 32 -12.88 -7.53 3.55
CA SER A 32 -13.79 -7.21 2.45
C SER A 32 -14.40 -5.82 2.53
N LEU A 33 -14.41 -5.18 3.71
CA LEU A 33 -14.95 -3.82 3.89
C LEU A 33 -13.91 -2.72 3.64
N ASP A 34 -12.63 -3.07 3.60
CA ASP A 34 -11.53 -2.11 3.46
C ASP A 34 -11.11 -1.90 1.99
N LEU A 35 -11.58 -2.77 1.09
CA LEU A 35 -11.25 -2.75 -0.33
C LEU A 35 -12.31 -1.98 -1.13
N PRO A 36 -11.93 -0.92 -1.88
CA PRO A 36 -12.83 -0.27 -2.80
C PRO A 36 -13.14 -1.18 -4.00
N ARG A 37 -14.18 -0.85 -4.77
CA ARG A 37 -14.41 -1.49 -6.06
C ARG A 37 -13.22 -1.19 -6.99
N THR A 38 -12.57 -2.23 -7.49
CA THR A 38 -11.42 -2.13 -8.39
C THR A 38 -11.80 -2.58 -9.81
N GLY A 39 -11.19 -1.92 -10.80
CA GLY A 39 -11.26 -2.32 -12.21
C GLY A 39 -9.89 -2.76 -12.71
N SER A 40 -9.86 -3.54 -13.80
CA SER A 40 -8.63 -3.93 -14.48
C SER A 40 -8.81 -3.83 -15.99
N ALA A 41 -7.71 -3.52 -16.67
CA ALA A 41 -7.62 -3.53 -18.13
C ALA A 41 -6.27 -4.13 -18.52
N THR A 42 -6.24 -4.82 -19.66
CA THR A 42 -5.01 -5.39 -20.21
C THR A 42 -4.50 -4.50 -21.34
N VAL A 43 -3.18 -4.45 -21.47
CA VAL A 43 -2.50 -3.74 -22.57
C VAL A 43 -1.81 -4.77 -23.44
N ASP A 44 -2.12 -4.77 -24.74
CA ASP A 44 -1.44 -5.65 -25.70
C ASP A 44 -0.03 -5.12 -25.95
N ASN A 45 0.96 -5.87 -25.47
CA ASN A 45 2.38 -5.53 -25.55
C ASN A 45 3.22 -6.82 -25.49
N PRO A 46 3.29 -7.58 -26.60
CA PRO A 46 3.92 -8.89 -26.61
C PRO A 46 5.44 -8.81 -26.36
N TYR A 47 5.98 -9.82 -25.68
CA TYR A 47 7.42 -9.97 -25.46
C TYR A 47 8.03 -10.99 -26.42
N LEU A 48 9.01 -10.58 -27.22
CA LEU A 48 9.65 -11.42 -28.23
C LEU A 48 10.20 -12.75 -27.68
N TYR A 49 10.71 -12.73 -26.43
CA TYR A 49 11.33 -13.90 -25.80
C TYR A 49 10.40 -14.64 -24.83
N GLY A 50 9.14 -14.18 -24.69
CA GLY A 50 8.14 -14.79 -23.83
C GLY A 50 7.33 -15.86 -24.57
N PRO A 51 6.91 -16.95 -23.90
CA PRO A 51 6.02 -17.93 -24.51
C PRO A 51 4.73 -17.24 -24.96
N PHE A 52 4.41 -17.37 -26.25
CA PHE A 52 3.23 -16.72 -26.86
C PHE A 52 3.18 -15.19 -26.66
N GLY A 53 4.32 -14.52 -26.43
CA GLY A 53 4.37 -13.08 -26.17
C GLY A 53 4.09 -12.65 -24.72
N ALA A 54 3.93 -13.59 -23.78
CA ALA A 54 3.58 -13.28 -22.40
C ALA A 54 4.73 -12.62 -21.60
N LYS A 55 4.33 -11.86 -20.55
CA LYS A 55 5.21 -11.24 -19.54
C LYS A 55 4.72 -11.59 -18.14
N GLY A 56 5.61 -11.55 -17.16
CA GLY A 56 5.22 -11.65 -15.75
C GLY A 56 4.42 -10.42 -15.31
N MET A 57 3.34 -10.63 -14.56
CA MET A 57 2.45 -9.56 -14.07
C MET A 57 2.10 -9.68 -12.57
N GLY A 58 2.49 -10.77 -11.90
CA GLY A 58 2.02 -11.09 -10.55
C GLY A 58 2.27 -9.99 -9.52
N GLU A 59 3.46 -9.37 -9.55
CA GLU A 59 3.88 -8.35 -8.58
C GLU A 59 3.47 -6.93 -8.97
N MET A 60 3.15 -6.68 -10.25
CA MET A 60 2.94 -5.34 -10.81
C MET A 60 1.82 -4.56 -10.09
N VAL A 61 0.77 -5.27 -9.65
CA VAL A 61 -0.34 -4.67 -8.88
C VAL A 61 0.06 -4.29 -7.45
N HIS A 62 1.11 -4.92 -6.92
CA HIS A 62 1.69 -4.59 -5.61
C HIS A 62 2.64 -3.40 -5.72
N ASP A 63 3.55 -3.43 -6.71
CA ASP A 63 4.63 -2.45 -6.90
C ASP A 63 4.12 -1.00 -7.01
N ALA A 64 3.01 -0.79 -7.71
CA ALA A 64 2.46 0.55 -7.91
C ALA A 64 1.32 0.90 -6.95
N GLY A 65 0.63 -0.10 -6.37
CA GLY A 65 -0.64 0.13 -5.68
C GLY A 65 -0.50 0.93 -4.38
N HIS A 66 0.56 0.73 -3.61
CA HIS A 66 0.82 1.47 -2.37
C HIS A 66 1.21 2.94 -2.66
N ALA A 67 2.04 3.17 -3.69
CA ALA A 67 2.40 4.51 -4.13
C ALA A 67 1.19 5.28 -4.69
N ALA A 68 0.33 4.62 -5.47
CA ALA A 68 -0.91 5.21 -5.97
C ALA A 68 -1.86 5.61 -4.84
N TYR A 69 -1.95 4.80 -3.78
CA TYR A 69 -2.71 5.14 -2.57
C TYR A 69 -2.14 6.38 -1.87
N ALA A 70 -0.83 6.41 -1.59
CA ALA A 70 -0.20 7.55 -0.94
C ALA A 70 -0.41 8.84 -1.74
N ALA A 71 -0.19 8.82 -3.06
CA ALA A 71 -0.44 9.96 -3.94
C ALA A 71 -1.91 10.44 -3.94
N ALA A 72 -2.87 9.52 -3.84
CA ALA A 72 -4.29 9.88 -3.72
C ALA A 72 -4.58 10.57 -2.38
N VAL A 73 -3.96 10.13 -1.28
CA VAL A 73 -4.05 10.79 0.02
C VAL A 73 -3.40 12.17 -0.04
N GLU A 74 -2.20 12.30 -0.62
CA GLU A 74 -1.51 13.59 -0.80
C GLU A 74 -2.39 14.59 -1.55
N GLN A 75 -3.02 14.15 -2.64
CA GLN A 75 -3.96 14.96 -3.41
C GLN A 75 -5.18 15.38 -2.58
N ALA A 76 -5.70 14.50 -1.72
CA ALA A 76 -6.88 14.76 -0.92
C ALA A 76 -6.62 15.76 0.23
N ILE A 77 -5.46 15.66 0.88
CA ILE A 77 -5.11 16.52 2.03
C ILE A 77 -4.27 17.74 1.64
N GLY A 78 -3.73 17.78 0.43
CA GLY A 78 -2.88 18.86 -0.08
C GLY A 78 -1.49 18.89 0.56
N ARG A 79 -0.97 17.75 1.01
CA ARG A 79 0.31 17.64 1.74
C ARG A 79 1.11 16.41 1.31
N PRO A 80 2.44 16.45 1.41
CA PRO A 80 3.26 15.27 1.15
C PRO A 80 3.01 14.14 2.17
N CYS A 81 3.04 12.90 1.69
CA CYS A 81 2.93 11.67 2.47
C CYS A 81 4.16 10.78 2.19
N PRO A 82 5.32 11.09 2.79
CA PRO A 82 6.60 10.45 2.43
C PRO A 82 6.80 9.05 3.03
N VAL A 83 5.80 8.54 3.77
CA VAL A 83 5.91 7.30 4.54
C VAL A 83 4.65 6.46 4.37
N ILE A 84 4.84 5.15 4.40
CA ILE A 84 3.77 4.15 4.54
C ILE A 84 4.14 3.16 5.65
N PRO A 85 3.16 2.50 6.29
CA PRO A 85 1.72 2.67 6.08
C PRO A 85 1.20 4.00 6.65
N LEU A 86 0.29 4.65 5.92
CA LEU A 86 -0.44 5.85 6.37
C LEU A 86 -1.59 5.44 7.31
N VAL A 87 -1.24 4.94 8.49
CA VAL A 87 -2.21 4.67 9.56
C VAL A 87 -2.80 5.98 10.10
N PRO A 88 -4.00 5.94 10.73
CA PRO A 88 -4.69 7.16 11.17
C PRO A 88 -3.83 8.10 12.02
N GLU A 89 -2.99 7.57 12.92
CA GLU A 89 -2.12 8.39 13.77
C GLU A 89 -1.10 9.18 12.94
N ILE A 90 -0.44 8.52 11.97
CA ILE A 90 0.53 9.17 11.08
C ILE A 90 -0.17 10.20 10.19
N LEU A 91 -1.37 9.87 9.68
CA LEU A 91 -2.13 10.80 8.84
C LEU A 91 -2.55 12.05 9.65
N MET A 92 -2.96 11.86 10.90
CA MET A 92 -3.27 12.97 11.80
C MET A 92 -2.04 13.84 12.06
N ASP A 93 -0.88 13.25 12.35
CA ASP A 93 0.37 14.00 12.55
C ASP A 93 0.71 14.85 11.31
N ILE A 94 0.65 14.27 10.11
CA ILE A 94 0.87 14.99 8.83
C ILE A 94 -0.10 16.17 8.67
N MET A 95 -1.36 15.99 9.07
CA MET A 95 -2.39 17.03 9.00
C MET A 95 -2.27 18.08 10.11
N GLU A 96 -1.69 17.77 11.26
CA GLU A 96 -1.55 18.66 12.42
C GLU A 96 -0.26 19.48 12.42
N GLU A 97 0.85 18.94 11.91
CA GLU A 97 2.09 19.68 11.59
C GLU A 97 1.84 20.82 10.55
N ALA A 98 0.60 20.94 10.09
CA ALA A 98 0.10 22.00 9.23
C ALA A 98 -0.24 23.32 9.87
N ARG A 99 -0.41 23.31 11.18
CA ARG A 99 -0.86 24.47 11.95
C ARG A 99 0.33 25.23 12.50
#